data_AF-A0A8K0NVY7-F1
#
_entry.id   AF-A0A8K0NVY7-F1
#
_cell.length_a   1.000
_cell.length_b   1.000
_cell.length_c   1.000
_cell.angle_alpha   90.00
_cell.angle_beta   90.00
_cell.angle_gamma   90.00
#
_symmetry.space_group_name_H-M   'P 1'
#
loop_
_entity.id
_entity.type
_entity.pdbx_description
1 polymer ?
#
loop_
_entity_poly.entity_id
_entity_poly.type
_entity_poly.pdbx_seq_one_letter_code
_entity_poly.pdbx_strand_id
1 'polypeptide(L)'
;MSMYNGIGLPTPRGSGTNGYVQRNWAYIRKTKDKVHYKTEEELEKLEAHSNRQPNREILDHERKRKVEVKCIELEEILEEQGSAFLICLSMYNGIGLPTPRGSGTNGYVQRNWAYIRKTKDKVHYKTEEELEKLEAHSNRQPNREILDHERKRKVEVKCIELEEILEEQGCSRKEIEAKVTTYRNMLMESGRGAGSGEIPRDEFGRIL
;
A
#
# COMPACT_ATOMS: atom_id res chain seq x y z
N MET A 1 33.26 -33.78 -19.84
CA MET A 1 32.02 -33.76 -19.04
C MET A 1 32.43 -33.75 -17.56
N SER A 2 32.64 -32.59 -16.93
CA SER A 2 33.03 -32.50 -15.51
C SER A 2 31.78 -32.57 -14.64
N MET A 3 31.49 -33.73 -14.06
CA MET A 3 30.20 -34.01 -13.40
C MET A 3 30.07 -33.45 -11.97
N TYR A 4 31.07 -32.70 -11.47
CA TYR A 4 31.12 -32.28 -10.06
C TYR A 4 31.50 -30.81 -9.82
N ASN A 5 31.16 -29.85 -10.70
CA ASN A 5 31.41 -28.40 -10.47
C ASN A 5 32.81 -28.05 -9.88
N GLY A 6 33.86 -28.82 -10.20
CA GLY A 6 35.21 -28.63 -9.64
C GLY A 6 35.42 -29.06 -8.18
N ILE A 7 34.49 -29.79 -7.55
CA ILE A 7 34.56 -30.23 -6.15
C ILE A 7 34.88 -31.75 -6.11
N GLY A 8 36.09 -32.09 -5.70
CA GLY A 8 36.59 -33.47 -5.58
C GLY A 8 37.81 -33.76 -6.47
N LEU A 9 38.57 -34.82 -6.15
CA LEU A 9 39.75 -35.21 -6.92
C LEU A 9 39.33 -35.84 -8.27
N PRO A 10 39.95 -35.43 -9.40
CA PRO A 10 39.56 -35.91 -10.74
C PRO A 10 40.05 -37.33 -11.06
N THR A 11 41.03 -37.86 -10.34
CA THR A 11 41.58 -39.21 -10.56
C THR A 11 41.86 -39.94 -9.24
N PRO A 12 41.57 -41.25 -9.10
CA PRO A 12 41.82 -42.01 -7.87
C PRO A 12 43.29 -42.39 -7.62
N ARG A 13 44.16 -42.23 -8.63
CA ARG A 13 45.57 -42.68 -8.59
C ARG A 13 46.42 -41.65 -7.85
N GLY A 14 46.57 -41.81 -6.54
CA GLY A 14 47.61 -41.11 -5.75
C GLY A 14 47.16 -40.46 -4.44
N SER A 15 45.87 -40.43 -4.13
CA SER A 15 45.39 -39.97 -2.82
C SER A 15 45.22 -41.16 -1.88
N GLY A 16 46.04 -41.23 -0.83
CA GLY A 16 45.98 -42.28 0.21
C GLY A 16 44.72 -42.24 1.10
N THR A 17 43.66 -41.54 0.68
CA THR A 17 42.40 -41.45 1.42
C THR A 17 41.22 -41.76 0.50
N ASN A 18 40.28 -42.57 1.00
CA ASN A 18 39.02 -42.88 0.32
C ASN A 18 38.23 -41.58 0.14
N GLY A 19 38.07 -41.12 -1.11
CA GLY A 19 37.47 -39.83 -1.46
C GLY A 19 35.95 -39.77 -1.27
N TYR A 20 35.48 -39.87 -0.03
CA TYR A 20 34.06 -39.73 0.30
C TYR A 20 33.70 -38.25 0.47
N VAL A 21 32.96 -37.68 -0.49
CA VAL A 21 32.44 -36.31 -0.40
C VAL A 21 31.02 -36.38 0.16
N GLN A 22 30.85 -36.05 1.44
CA GLN A 22 29.52 -35.92 2.04
C GLN A 22 28.89 -34.56 1.68
N ARG A 23 27.62 -34.59 1.27
CA ARG A 23 26.83 -33.38 1.08
C ARG A 23 26.61 -32.71 2.44
N ASN A 24 26.90 -31.41 2.53
CA ASN A 24 26.57 -30.63 3.72
C ASN A 24 25.05 -30.34 3.75
N TRP A 25 24.32 -31.05 4.60
CA TRP A 25 22.88 -30.87 4.80
C TRP A 25 22.52 -29.60 5.58
N ALA A 26 23.49 -28.96 6.25
CA ALA A 26 23.28 -27.73 7.00
C ALA A 26 23.41 -26.46 6.13
N TYR A 27 23.78 -26.60 4.85
CA TYR A 27 23.93 -25.45 3.95
C TYR A 27 22.56 -24.98 3.42
N ILE A 28 22.04 -23.92 4.03
CA ILE A 28 20.84 -23.22 3.54
C ILE A 28 21.27 -22.12 2.58
N ARG A 29 20.89 -22.22 1.30
CA ARG A 29 21.04 -21.12 0.34
C ARG A 29 20.14 -19.96 0.80
N LYS A 30 20.74 -18.85 1.20
CA LYS A 30 20.00 -17.60 1.44
C LYS A 30 19.49 -17.10 0.08
N THR A 31 18.21 -17.34 -0.22
CA THR A 31 17.51 -16.65 -1.30
C THR A 31 17.38 -15.20 -0.89
N LYS A 32 17.96 -14.26 -1.66
CA LYS A 32 17.61 -12.84 -1.49
C LYS A 32 16.15 -12.69 -1.87
N ASP A 33 15.36 -12.07 -1.00
CA ASP A 33 13.96 -11.78 -1.30
C ASP A 33 13.89 -10.96 -2.59
N LYS A 34 13.16 -11.48 -3.56
CA LYS A 34 12.97 -10.80 -4.84
C LYS A 34 12.04 -9.62 -4.58
N VAL A 35 12.60 -8.41 -4.55
CA VAL A 35 11.82 -7.18 -4.41
C VAL A 35 10.96 -7.04 -5.66
N HIS A 36 9.65 -7.26 -5.52
CA HIS A 36 8.69 -7.08 -6.60
C HIS A 36 8.39 -5.59 -6.76
N TYR A 37 8.97 -4.97 -7.77
CA TYR A 37 8.58 -3.63 -8.19
C TYR A 37 7.18 -3.72 -8.83
N LYS A 38 6.27 -2.84 -8.40
CA LYS A 38 4.95 -2.72 -9.01
C LYS A 38 5.12 -2.18 -10.43
N THR A 39 4.44 -2.78 -11.39
CA THR A 39 4.44 -2.30 -12.77
C THR A 39 3.65 -0.98 -12.87
N GLU A 40 3.87 -0.20 -13.93
CA GLU A 40 3.17 1.08 -14.13
C GLU A 40 1.64 0.91 -14.09
N GLU A 41 1.11 -0.17 -14.66
CA GLU A 41 -0.32 -0.50 -14.58
C GLU A 41 -0.82 -0.77 -13.15
N GLU A 42 0.02 -1.34 -12.29
CA GLU A 42 -0.34 -1.58 -10.89
C GLU A 42 -0.35 -0.28 -10.09
N LEU A 43 0.55 0.65 -10.41
CA LEU A 43 0.58 2.00 -9.84
C LEU A 43 -0.68 2.79 -10.25
N GLU A 44 -1.03 2.74 -11.53
CA GLU A 44 -2.21 3.42 -12.07
C GLU A 44 -3.52 2.87 -11.46
N LYS A 45 -3.62 1.55 -11.27
CA LYS A 45 -4.76 0.92 -10.56
C LYS A 45 -4.86 1.36 -9.09
N LEU A 46 -3.74 1.61 -8.44
CA LEU A 46 -3.68 2.10 -7.05
C LEU A 46 -4.08 3.59 -6.96
N GLU A 47 -3.59 4.42 -7.88
CA GLU A 47 -4.02 5.83 -7.99
C GLU A 47 -5.51 5.96 -8.30
N ALA A 48 -6.03 5.12 -9.19
CA ALA A 48 -7.46 5.04 -9.49
C ALA A 48 -8.31 4.58 -8.28
N HIS A 49 -7.74 3.77 -7.36
CA HIS A 49 -8.40 3.42 -6.10
C HIS A 49 -8.41 4.57 -5.09
N SER A 50 -7.37 5.42 -5.10
CA SER A 50 -7.29 6.61 -4.25
C SER A 50 -8.29 7.69 -4.65
N ASN A 51 -8.52 7.85 -5.97
CA ASN A 51 -9.44 8.85 -6.53
C ASN A 51 -10.90 8.36 -6.67
N ARG A 52 -11.29 7.26 -6.02
CA ARG A 52 -12.68 6.79 -6.07
C ARG A 52 -13.60 7.75 -5.33
N GLN A 53 -14.64 8.21 -6.02
CA GLN A 53 -15.73 8.96 -5.39
C GLN A 53 -16.33 8.16 -4.22
N PRO A 54 -16.82 8.84 -3.16
CA PRO A 54 -17.40 8.17 -2.01
C PRO A 54 -18.49 7.19 -2.45
N ASN A 55 -18.38 5.93 -2.00
CA ASN A 55 -19.28 4.88 -2.44
C ASN A 55 -20.74 5.26 -2.09
N ARG A 56 -21.64 5.16 -3.07
CA ARG A 56 -23.03 5.62 -2.98
C ARG A 56 -23.78 4.97 -1.81
N GLU A 57 -23.41 3.75 -1.46
CA GLU A 57 -23.93 3.00 -0.31
C GLU A 57 -23.58 3.65 1.04
N ILE A 58 -22.44 4.34 1.17
CA ILE A 58 -22.02 5.04 2.39
C ILE A 58 -22.88 6.29 2.60
N LEU A 59 -23.10 7.07 1.55
CA LEU A 59 -23.94 8.27 1.58
C LEU A 59 -25.41 7.93 1.88
N ASP A 60 -25.88 6.78 1.39
CA ASP A 60 -27.23 6.31 1.65
C ASP A 60 -27.38 5.74 3.06
N HIS A 61 -26.31 5.14 3.62
CA HIS A 61 -26.26 4.72 5.02
C HIS A 61 -26.25 5.90 5.99
N GLU A 62 -25.52 6.98 5.70
CA GLU A 62 -25.57 8.21 6.52
C GLU A 62 -26.93 8.89 6.48
N ARG A 63 -27.59 8.92 5.31
CA ARG A 63 -28.97 9.42 5.19
C ARG A 63 -29.95 8.59 6.00
N LYS A 64 -29.86 7.27 5.95
CA LYS A 64 -30.69 6.36 6.76
C LYS A 64 -30.45 6.55 8.26
N ARG A 65 -29.19 6.63 8.70
CA ARG A 65 -28.87 6.90 10.11
C ARG A 65 -29.45 8.22 10.60
N LYS A 66 -29.38 9.29 9.80
CA LYS A 66 -29.99 10.58 10.17
C LYS A 66 -31.50 10.49 10.35
N VAL A 67 -32.17 9.65 9.55
CA VAL A 67 -33.60 9.39 9.72
C VAL A 67 -33.86 8.54 10.96
N GLU A 68 -33.10 7.47 11.18
CA GLU A 68 -33.22 6.60 12.36
C GLU A 68 -33.00 7.36 13.67
N VAL A 69 -31.96 8.21 13.75
CA VAL A 69 -31.70 9.06 14.93
C VAL A 69 -32.88 9.99 15.21
N LYS A 70 -33.43 10.64 14.16
CA LYS A 70 -34.62 11.49 14.31
C LYS A 70 -35.86 10.71 14.74
N CYS A 71 -36.03 9.48 14.27
CA CYS A 71 -37.13 8.63 14.69
C CYS A 71 -36.99 8.24 16.16
N ILE A 72 -35.78 7.90 16.62
CA ILE A 72 -35.50 7.59 18.04
C ILE A 72 -35.76 8.82 18.91
N GLU A 73 -35.27 10.00 18.53
CA GLU A 73 -35.52 11.25 19.26
C GLU A 73 -37.03 11.55 19.37
N LEU A 74 -37.81 11.32 18.30
CA LEU A 74 -39.27 11.46 18.32
C LEU A 74 -39.96 10.41 19.20
N GLU A 75 -39.43 9.19 19.22
CA GLU A 75 -39.94 8.09 20.04
C GLU A 75 -39.72 8.38 21.53
N GLU A 76 -38.53 8.86 21.92
CA GLU A 76 -38.22 9.30 23.30
C GLU A 76 -39.15 10.43 23.77
N ILE A 77 -39.44 11.41 22.91
CA ILE A 77 -40.38 12.51 23.22
C ILE A 77 -41.81 11.99 23.43
N LEU A 78 -42.25 10.98 22.66
CA LEU A 78 -43.58 10.39 22.78
C LEU A 78 -43.71 9.42 23.98
N GLU A 79 -42.61 8.80 24.40
CA GLU A 79 -42.51 8.02 25.64
C GLU A 79 -42.58 8.92 26.88
N GLU A 80 -41.91 10.07 26.87
CA GLU A 80 -42.00 11.09 27.95
C GLU A 80 -43.43 11.65 28.11
N GLN A 81 -44.19 11.74 27.00
CA GLN A 81 -45.59 12.17 27.05
C GLN A 81 -46.58 11.08 27.53
N GLY A 82 -46.09 9.93 27.99
CA GLY A 82 -46.90 8.96 28.72
C GLY A 82 -48.01 8.33 27.89
N SER A 83 -47.77 8.07 26.60
CA SER A 83 -48.71 7.29 25.80
C SER A 83 -48.65 5.81 26.21
N ALA A 84 -49.66 5.35 26.95
CA ALA A 84 -49.75 3.96 27.43
C ALA A 84 -49.69 2.88 26.32
N PHE A 85 -49.86 3.29 25.05
CA PHE A 85 -49.75 2.46 23.87
C PHE A 85 -48.30 2.05 23.55
N LEU A 86 -47.30 2.89 23.84
CA LEU A 86 -45.88 2.58 23.55
C LEU A 86 -45.24 1.68 24.61
N ILE A 87 -45.63 1.85 25.88
CA ILE A 87 -45.00 1.20 27.04
C ILE A 87 -45.07 -0.34 26.95
N CYS A 88 -46.15 -0.90 26.39
CA CYS A 88 -46.33 -2.35 26.27
C CYS A 88 -45.45 -2.99 25.17
N LEU A 89 -45.18 -2.28 24.06
CA LEU A 89 -44.31 -2.78 22.97
C LEU A 89 -42.83 -2.82 23.38
N SER A 90 -42.39 -1.87 24.21
CA SER A 90 -41.01 -1.77 24.71
C SER A 90 -40.64 -2.97 25.61
N MET A 91 -41.57 -3.45 26.46
CA MET A 91 -41.29 -4.54 27.41
C MET A 91 -40.97 -5.91 26.78
N TYR A 92 -41.45 -6.19 25.55
CA TYR A 92 -41.18 -7.46 24.85
C TYR A 92 -40.30 -7.29 23.60
N ASN A 93 -39.43 -6.26 23.55
CA ASN A 93 -38.57 -5.96 22.40
C ASN A 93 -39.35 -5.86 21.05
N GLY A 94 -40.59 -5.36 21.09
CA GLY A 94 -41.48 -5.29 19.92
C GLY A 94 -42.00 -6.66 19.42
N ILE A 95 -41.89 -7.73 20.21
CA ILE A 95 -42.32 -9.09 19.84
C ILE A 95 -43.58 -9.47 20.61
N GLY A 96 -44.69 -9.72 19.91
CA GLY A 96 -45.92 -10.22 20.51
C GLY A 96 -47.17 -9.45 20.06
N LEU A 97 -48.29 -9.70 20.73
CA LEU A 97 -49.55 -8.98 20.52
C LEU A 97 -49.64 -7.81 21.53
N PRO A 98 -50.08 -6.61 21.10
CA PRO A 98 -50.23 -5.46 22.01
C PRO A 98 -51.28 -5.73 23.10
N THR A 99 -52.33 -6.47 22.74
CA THR A 99 -53.31 -7.02 23.68
C THR A 99 -53.77 -8.40 23.20
N PRO A 100 -53.92 -9.40 24.08
CA PRO A 100 -54.48 -10.72 23.72
C PRO A 100 -56.01 -10.68 23.44
N ARG A 101 -56.66 -9.54 23.70
CA ARG A 101 -58.09 -9.35 23.43
C ARG A 101 -58.33 -9.26 21.93
N GLY A 102 -59.19 -10.12 21.39
CA GLY A 102 -59.54 -10.15 19.97
C GLY A 102 -58.68 -11.07 19.10
N SER A 103 -57.56 -11.61 19.61
CA SER A 103 -56.74 -12.59 18.88
C SER A 103 -57.24 -14.04 19.03
N GLY A 104 -58.14 -14.30 19.99
CA GLY A 104 -58.61 -15.65 20.30
C GLY A 104 -57.55 -16.55 20.94
N THR A 105 -56.45 -15.98 21.46
CA THR A 105 -55.35 -16.71 22.10
C THR A 105 -54.96 -16.07 23.43
N ASN A 106 -54.23 -16.81 24.28
CA ASN A 106 -53.78 -16.32 25.59
C ASN A 106 -52.61 -15.30 25.51
N GLY A 107 -52.11 -14.99 24.32
CA GLY A 107 -50.99 -14.06 24.13
C GLY A 107 -49.61 -14.57 24.57
N TYR A 108 -49.45 -15.89 24.79
CA TYR A 108 -48.19 -16.48 25.23
C TYR A 108 -47.14 -16.48 24.10
N VAL A 109 -46.00 -15.80 24.31
CA VAL A 109 -44.90 -15.69 23.35
C VAL A 109 -43.74 -16.57 23.77
N GLN A 110 -43.31 -17.49 22.91
CA GLN A 110 -42.16 -18.35 23.14
C GLN A 110 -41.01 -18.00 22.17
N ARG A 111 -39.77 -18.05 22.67
CA ARG A 111 -38.58 -17.93 21.81
C ARG A 111 -38.49 -19.09 20.80
N ASN A 112 -38.08 -18.76 19.57
CA ASN A 112 -37.72 -19.77 18.58
C ASN A 112 -36.34 -20.38 18.89
N TRP A 113 -36.29 -21.68 19.17
CA TRP A 113 -35.05 -22.42 19.44
C TRP A 113 -34.25 -22.78 18.19
N ALA A 114 -34.91 -22.90 17.03
CA ALA A 114 -34.26 -23.22 15.75
C ALA A 114 -33.63 -22.00 15.07
N TYR A 115 -33.82 -20.80 15.63
CA TYR A 115 -33.26 -19.58 15.08
C TYR A 115 -31.76 -19.47 15.38
N ILE A 116 -30.93 -19.61 14.34
CA ILE A 116 -29.48 -19.40 14.43
C ILE A 116 -29.17 -17.94 14.10
N ARG A 117 -28.56 -17.22 15.05
CA ARG A 117 -28.05 -15.86 14.81
C ARG A 117 -26.89 -15.94 13.82
N LYS A 118 -27.07 -15.37 12.63
CA LYS A 118 -25.95 -15.14 11.71
C LYS A 118 -25.06 -14.06 12.34
N THR A 119 -23.83 -14.43 12.70
CA THR A 119 -22.80 -13.43 13.01
C THR A 119 -22.58 -12.62 11.75
N LYS A 120 -22.82 -11.31 11.80
CA LYS A 120 -22.47 -10.42 10.69
C LYS A 120 -20.96 -10.57 10.45
N ASP A 121 -20.56 -10.69 9.18
CA ASP A 121 -19.14 -10.68 8.82
C ASP A 121 -18.53 -9.40 9.39
N LYS A 122 -17.61 -9.58 10.35
CA LYS A 122 -16.96 -8.46 11.01
C LYS A 122 -16.03 -7.84 9.98
N VAL A 123 -16.50 -6.77 9.33
CA VAL A 123 -15.67 -5.97 8.42
C VAL A 123 -14.52 -5.43 9.26
N HIS A 124 -13.31 -5.93 9.00
CA HIS A 124 -12.09 -5.43 9.60
C HIS A 124 -11.80 -4.05 8.98
N TYR A 125 -12.26 -3.01 9.65
CA TYR A 125 -11.80 -1.66 9.37
C TYR A 125 -10.33 -1.57 9.83
N LYS A 126 -9.46 -1.07 8.94
CA LYS A 126 -8.09 -0.73 9.32
C LYS A 126 -8.15 0.30 10.44
N THR A 127 -7.41 0.06 11.51
CA THR A 127 -7.36 0.99 12.63
C THR A 127 -6.66 2.28 12.21
N GLU A 128 -6.95 3.37 12.90
CA GLU A 128 -6.32 4.68 12.66
C GLU A 128 -4.79 4.58 12.73
N GLU A 129 -4.26 3.76 13.64
CA GLU A 129 -2.83 3.45 13.73
C GLU A 129 -2.25 2.73 12.50
N GLU A 130 -3.02 1.88 11.82
CA GLU A 130 -2.57 1.25 10.57
C GLU A 130 -2.55 2.27 9.42
N LEU A 131 -3.49 3.21 9.42
CA LEU A 131 -3.52 4.30 8.44
C LEU A 131 -2.30 5.21 8.62
N GLU A 132 -2.02 5.63 9.85
CA GLU A 132 -0.88 6.51 10.18
C GLU A 132 0.46 5.82 9.87
N LYS A 133 0.57 4.52 10.13
CA LYS A 133 1.73 3.73 9.69
C LYS A 133 1.85 3.74 8.17
N LEU A 134 0.77 3.53 7.42
CA LEU A 134 0.82 3.57 5.95
C LEU A 134 1.27 4.95 5.44
N GLU A 135 0.75 6.03 6.02
CA GLU A 135 1.10 7.40 5.66
C GLU A 135 2.57 7.71 5.97
N ALA A 136 3.08 7.29 7.12
CA ALA A 136 4.48 7.45 7.49
C ALA A 136 5.44 6.69 6.55
N HIS A 137 5.02 5.53 6.01
CA HIS A 137 5.81 4.81 5.01
C HIS A 137 5.82 5.52 3.65
N SER A 138 4.72 6.21 3.30
CA SER A 138 4.62 6.98 2.04
C SER A 138 5.41 8.28 2.08
N ASN A 139 5.54 8.91 3.25
CA ASN A 139 6.22 10.20 3.43
C ASN A 139 7.72 10.08 3.72
N ARG A 140 8.31 8.87 3.61
CA ARG A 140 9.73 8.68 3.86
C ARG A 140 10.55 9.35 2.76
N GLN A 141 11.35 10.35 3.13
CA GLN A 141 12.19 11.09 2.18
C GLN A 141 13.12 10.14 1.42
N PRO A 142 13.41 10.41 0.12
CA PRO A 142 14.34 9.60 -0.66
C PRO A 142 15.72 9.55 0.00
N ASN A 143 16.39 8.39 -0.08
CA ASN A 143 17.74 8.25 0.46
C ASN A 143 18.70 9.21 -0.27
N ARG A 144 19.43 10.02 0.51
CA ARG A 144 20.38 11.02 0.01
C ARG A 144 21.46 10.39 -0.89
N GLU A 145 21.88 9.17 -0.61
CA GLU A 145 22.84 8.43 -1.44
C GLU A 145 22.31 8.16 -2.86
N ILE A 146 21.02 7.84 -2.97
CA ILE A 146 20.36 7.58 -4.26
C ILE A 146 20.26 8.88 -5.05
N LEU A 147 19.86 9.98 -4.41
CA LEU A 147 19.78 11.30 -5.04
C LEU A 147 21.15 11.78 -5.54
N ASP A 148 22.20 11.59 -4.73
CA ASP A 148 23.56 11.97 -5.13
C ASP A 148 24.08 11.09 -6.26
N HIS A 149 23.76 9.79 -6.26
CA HIS A 149 24.10 8.89 -7.36
C HIS A 149 23.37 9.28 -8.66
N GLU A 150 22.09 9.60 -8.60
CA GLU A 150 21.33 10.04 -9.77
C GLU A 150 21.86 11.36 -10.32
N ARG A 151 22.22 12.32 -9.45
CA ARG A 151 22.86 13.57 -9.86
C ARG A 151 24.17 13.32 -10.61
N LYS A 152 25.05 12.46 -10.07
CA LYS A 152 26.32 12.08 -10.73
C LYS A 152 26.07 11.38 -12.07
N ARG A 153 25.11 10.45 -12.11
CA ARG A 153 24.74 9.74 -13.34
C ARG A 153 24.28 10.70 -14.43
N LYS A 154 23.44 11.70 -14.10
CA LYS A 154 22.98 12.72 -15.06
C LYS A 154 24.14 13.53 -15.64
N VAL A 155 25.17 13.83 -14.85
CA VAL A 155 26.37 14.51 -15.34
C VAL A 155 27.17 13.63 -16.29
N GLU A 156 27.41 12.35 -15.94
CA GLU A 156 28.16 11.44 -16.80
C GLU A 156 27.45 11.13 -18.12
N VAL A 157 26.12 10.98 -18.11
CA VAL A 157 25.33 10.81 -19.35
C VAL A 157 25.55 11.98 -20.29
N LYS A 158 25.44 13.22 -19.81
CA LYS A 158 25.68 14.41 -20.62
C LYS A 158 27.12 14.51 -21.13
N CYS A 159 28.09 14.01 -20.36
CA CYS A 159 29.50 13.98 -20.80
C CYS A 159 29.71 12.97 -21.93
N ILE A 160 29.06 11.81 -21.87
CA ILE A 160 29.10 10.80 -22.93
C ILE A 160 28.42 11.33 -24.20
N GLU A 161 27.25 11.95 -24.08
CA GLU A 161 26.56 12.57 -25.22
C GLU A 161 27.45 13.61 -25.92
N LEU A 162 28.19 14.42 -25.15
CA LEU A 162 29.14 15.39 -25.72
C LEU A 162 30.33 14.71 -26.39
N GLU A 163 30.84 13.62 -25.81
CA GLU A 163 31.94 12.83 -26.37
C GLU A 163 31.52 12.24 -27.74
N GLU A 164 30.35 11.62 -27.84
CA GLU A 164 29.80 11.06 -29.07
C GLU A 164 29.66 12.14 -30.17
N ILE A 165 29.12 13.32 -29.85
CA ILE A 165 28.99 14.43 -30.81
C ILE A 165 30.36 14.90 -31.33
N LEU A 166 31.36 14.98 -30.45
CA LEU A 166 32.70 15.43 -30.85
C LEU A 166 33.47 14.36 -31.64
N GLU A 167 33.20 13.08 -31.39
CA GLU A 167 33.71 11.96 -32.19
C GLU A 167 33.10 11.95 -33.60
N GLU A 168 31.78 12.17 -33.72
CA GLU A 168 31.11 12.30 -35.02
C GLU A 168 31.64 13.48 -35.85
N GLN A 169 32.04 14.57 -35.18
CA GLN A 169 32.69 15.72 -35.81
C GLN A 169 34.15 15.48 -36.21
N GLY A 170 34.73 14.32 -35.86
CA GLY A 170 36.10 13.96 -36.20
C GLY A 170 37.17 14.73 -35.40
N CYS A 171 36.85 15.21 -34.20
CA CYS A 171 37.82 15.90 -33.34
C CYS A 171 38.93 14.95 -32.88
N SER A 172 40.12 15.49 -32.56
CA SER A 172 41.21 14.66 -32.03
C SER A 172 40.90 14.21 -30.59
N ARG A 173 41.26 12.98 -30.23
CA ARG A 173 40.97 12.38 -28.91
C ARG A 173 41.41 13.24 -27.72
N LYS A 174 42.52 13.99 -27.87
CA LYS A 174 43.02 14.91 -26.83
C LYS A 174 42.15 16.15 -26.66
N GLU A 175 41.56 16.64 -27.75
CA GLU A 175 40.68 17.81 -27.73
C GLU A 175 39.31 17.45 -27.16
N ILE A 176 38.83 16.24 -27.44
CA ILE A 176 37.61 15.68 -26.88
C ILE A 176 37.72 15.58 -25.35
N GLU A 177 38.80 14.98 -24.85
CA GLU A 177 39.02 14.83 -23.41
C GLU A 177 39.09 16.19 -22.67
N ALA A 178 39.74 17.20 -23.27
CA ALA A 178 39.79 18.55 -22.71
C ALA A 178 38.41 19.25 -22.68
N LYS A 179 37.60 19.08 -23.72
CA LYS A 179 36.23 19.65 -23.79
C LYS A 179 35.28 18.92 -22.84
N VAL A 180 35.37 17.60 -22.74
CA VAL A 180 34.52 16.80 -21.84
C VAL A 180 34.88 17.06 -20.38
N THR A 181 36.16 17.21 -20.03
CA THR A 181 36.59 17.53 -18.65
C THR A 181 36.14 18.93 -18.19
N THR A 182 36.25 19.94 -19.05
CA THR A 182 35.75 21.29 -18.77
C THR A 182 34.22 21.30 -18.61
N TYR A 183 33.50 20.59 -19.50
CA TYR A 183 32.05 20.45 -19.43
C TYR A 183 31.58 19.70 -18.18
N ARG A 184 32.29 18.62 -17.79
CA ARG A 184 32.04 17.87 -16.55
C ARG A 184 32.13 18.77 -15.33
N ASN A 185 33.17 19.60 -15.23
CA ASN A 185 33.34 20.53 -14.12
C ASN A 185 32.22 21.58 -14.07
N MET A 186 31.84 22.15 -15.23
CA MET A 186 30.74 23.12 -15.33
C MET A 186 29.39 22.53 -14.88
N LEU A 187 29.10 21.28 -15.25
CA LEU A 187 27.87 20.58 -14.84
C LEU A 187 27.87 20.20 -13.36
N MET A 188 29.02 19.80 -12.79
CA MET A 188 29.13 19.55 -11.36
C MET A 188 28.90 20.82 -10.53
N GLU A 189 29.39 21.96 -11.02
CA GLU A 189 29.27 23.25 -10.34
C GLU A 189 27.84 23.83 -10.45
N SER A 190 27.23 23.73 -11.63
CA SER A 190 25.82 24.10 -11.84
C SER A 190 24.84 23.20 -11.07
N GLY A 191 25.15 21.91 -10.94
CA GLY A 191 24.34 20.94 -10.19
C GLY A 191 24.33 21.13 -8.67
N ARG A 192 25.22 21.98 -8.12
CA ARG A 192 25.18 22.39 -6.71
C ARG A 192 24.18 23.52 -6.46
N GLY A 193 23.85 24.33 -7.48
CA GLY A 193 22.91 25.45 -7.39
C GLY A 193 21.51 25.16 -7.95
N ALA A 194 21.38 24.21 -8.88
CA ALA A 194 20.11 23.89 -9.55
C ALA A 194 19.32 22.74 -8.88
N GLY A 195 19.29 22.72 -7.54
CA GLY A 195 18.57 21.73 -6.74
C GLY A 195 17.04 21.90 -6.70
N SER A 196 16.51 22.92 -7.36
CA SER A 196 15.07 23.16 -7.48
C SER A 196 14.74 23.62 -8.89
N GLY A 197 14.53 22.65 -9.79
CA GLY A 197 13.47 22.87 -10.76
C GLY A 197 12.18 22.99 -9.96
N GLU A 198 11.82 24.21 -9.58
CA GLU A 198 10.53 24.53 -9.00
C GLU A 198 9.49 24.19 -10.06
N ILE A 199 9.01 22.95 -10.04
CA ILE A 199 7.69 22.69 -10.58
C ILE A 199 6.77 23.53 -9.69
N PRO A 200 6.01 24.50 -10.23
CA PRO A 200 5.22 25.40 -9.41
C PRO A 200 4.29 24.54 -8.54
N ARG A 201 4.11 24.93 -7.28
CA ARG A 201 3.30 24.17 -6.32
C ARG A 201 2.19 25.04 -5.78
N ASP A 202 1.00 24.48 -5.67
CA ASP A 202 -0.14 25.15 -5.05
C ASP A 202 0.08 25.32 -3.53
N GLU A 203 -0.76 26.12 -2.89
CA GLU A 203 -0.81 26.40 -1.43
C GLU A 203 -0.84 25.14 -0.55
N PHE A 204 -1.18 24.00 -1.15
CA PHE A 204 -1.26 22.67 -0.51
C PHE A 204 -0.09 21.74 -0.86
N GLY A 205 1.01 22.25 -1.41
CA GLY A 205 2.25 21.49 -1.69
C GLY A 205 2.18 20.50 -2.85
N ARG A 206 1.04 20.47 -3.58
CA ARG A 206 0.85 19.69 -4.80
C ARG A 206 1.59 20.35 -5.96
N ILE A 207 2.17 19.52 -6.81
CA ILE A 207 2.83 19.93 -8.05
C ILE A 207 1.75 20.39 -9.04
N LEU A 208 1.88 21.60 -9.61
CA LEU A 208 1.05 22.12 -10.72
C LEU A 208 1.30 21.36 -12.02
#